data_AF-A0A249NRI1-F1
#
_entry.id   AF-A0A249NRI1-F1
#
_cell.length_a   1.000
_cell.length_b   1.000
_cell.length_c   1.000
_cell.angle_alpha   90.00
_cell.angle_beta   90.00
_cell.angle_gamma   90.00
#
_symmetry.space_group_name_H-M   'P 1'
#
loop_
_entity.id
_entity.type
_entity.pdbx_description
1 polymer ?
#
loop_
_entity_poly.entity_id
_entity_poly.type
_entity_poly.pdbx_seq_one_letter_code
_entity_poly.pdbx_strand_id
1 'polypeptide(L)'
;MVPAKAASPVELDTRNVAQPAIASALREAYQLPLLIEGMRAGNTISANDPESPVEHERTRLKRIMVELGYLDAQVALDRSSTGLVLRPSLGKLYTVAAVLLKGVKQQELDRQVIDELASIIDDYIGQPASAQAADNLGSRILYRVGEIDFALAQLSKVEWIRSGNGVVTALVHLEAGPRLRFGTVTFDGLRRLRESEIKRLIPFRPGERYERGKVEEMRERLKALSNVDAVNIGTARGNDATLDLAVRLQERPANPSLPQPQGTFGLVSGVATLTGLAIIQIATSAGISPNRLRPVMWMTTACALTFAGLAIHRLAHFL
;
A
#
# COMPACT_ATOMS: atom_id res chain seq x y z
N MET A 1 49.32 -0.36 29.84
CA MET A 1 48.13 0.02 29.06
C MET A 1 48.29 -0.60 27.67
N VAL A 2 47.67 -1.76 27.43
CA VAL A 2 47.76 -2.46 26.15
C VAL A 2 46.84 -1.73 25.17
N PRO A 3 47.30 -1.33 23.96
CA PRO A 3 46.45 -0.60 23.04
C PRO A 3 45.29 -1.50 22.60
N ALA A 4 44.08 -0.93 22.61
CA ALA A 4 42.89 -1.53 22.03
C ALA A 4 43.18 -1.86 20.56
N LYS A 5 43.25 -3.16 20.24
CA LYS A 5 43.43 -3.63 18.86
C LYS A 5 42.21 -3.16 18.07
N ALA A 6 42.39 -2.17 17.19
CA ALA A 6 41.35 -1.70 16.28
C ALA A 6 40.75 -2.91 15.57
N ALA A 7 39.41 -2.96 15.49
CA ALA A 7 38.72 -3.99 14.73
C ALA A 7 39.33 -4.02 13.32
N SER A 8 39.85 -5.18 12.91
CA SER A 8 40.47 -5.29 11.60
C SER A 8 39.45 -4.92 10.52
N PRO A 9 39.76 -4.01 9.59
CA PRO A 9 38.82 -3.57 8.59
C PRO A 9 38.29 -4.77 7.80
N VAL A 10 36.97 -4.81 7.61
CA VAL A 10 36.32 -5.78 6.74
C VAL A 10 35.98 -5.05 5.44
N GLU A 11 36.58 -5.47 4.33
CA GLU A 11 36.40 -4.87 3.02
C GLU A 11 35.55 -5.76 2.12
N LEU A 12 34.80 -5.16 1.20
CA LEU A 12 34.05 -5.88 0.17
C LEU A 12 34.75 -5.72 -1.19
N ASP A 13 35.25 -6.83 -1.75
CA ASP A 13 35.91 -6.87 -3.05
C ASP A 13 34.96 -7.41 -4.13
N THR A 14 34.40 -6.50 -4.93
CA THR A 14 33.45 -6.81 -6.02
C THR A 14 34.09 -6.91 -7.40
N ARG A 15 35.43 -6.88 -7.51
CA ARG A 15 36.13 -6.81 -8.82
C ARG A 15 35.84 -7.99 -9.74
N ASN A 16 35.58 -9.17 -9.16
CA ASN A 16 35.29 -10.41 -9.90
C ASN A 16 33.78 -10.66 -10.11
N VAL A 17 32.92 -9.72 -9.73
CA VAL A 17 31.48 -9.83 -9.99
C VAL A 17 31.23 -9.51 -11.46
N ALA A 18 30.85 -10.51 -12.24
CA ALA A 18 30.75 -10.40 -13.71
C ALA A 18 29.79 -9.31 -14.20
N GLN A 19 28.78 -8.92 -13.41
CA GLN A 19 27.82 -7.87 -13.77
C GLN A 19 28.11 -6.56 -13.03
N PRO A 20 28.46 -5.45 -13.75
CA PRO A 20 28.82 -4.18 -13.12
C PRO A 20 27.71 -3.56 -12.28
N ALA A 21 26.45 -3.67 -12.72
CA ALA A 21 25.30 -3.15 -11.98
C ALA A 21 25.13 -3.85 -10.62
N ILE A 22 25.24 -5.19 -10.60
CA ILE A 22 25.16 -5.97 -9.36
C ILE A 22 26.37 -5.66 -8.47
N ALA A 23 27.56 -5.49 -9.05
CA ALA A 23 28.74 -5.07 -8.29
C ALA A 23 28.52 -3.71 -7.59
N SER A 24 27.88 -2.74 -8.25
CA SER A 24 27.51 -1.46 -7.63
C SER A 24 26.48 -1.63 -6.52
N ALA A 25 25.40 -2.36 -6.81
CA ALA A 25 24.35 -2.62 -5.83
C ALA A 25 24.89 -3.31 -4.56
N LEU A 26 25.82 -4.26 -4.70
CA LEU A 26 26.45 -4.92 -3.55
C LEU A 26 27.32 -3.96 -2.73
N ARG A 27 28.04 -3.02 -3.38
CA ARG A 27 28.82 -1.99 -2.67
C ARG A 27 27.92 -1.00 -1.94
N GLU A 28 26.84 -0.56 -2.57
CA GLU A 28 25.85 0.34 -1.97
C GLU A 28 25.09 -0.34 -0.83
N ALA A 29 24.82 -1.64 -0.96
CA ALA A 29 24.17 -2.42 0.08
C ALA A 29 25.10 -2.78 1.24
N TYR A 30 26.42 -2.64 1.10
CA TYR A 30 27.39 -3.04 2.12
C TYR A 30 27.33 -2.11 3.34
N GLN A 31 26.98 -2.68 4.50
CA GLN A 31 26.68 -1.92 5.73
C GLN A 31 27.58 -2.28 6.90
N LEU A 32 28.40 -3.34 6.78
CA LEU A 32 29.20 -3.85 7.88
C LEU A 32 30.13 -2.82 8.55
N PRO A 33 30.79 -1.89 7.84
CA PRO A 33 31.61 -0.86 8.50
C PRO A 33 30.80 0.00 9.47
N LEU A 34 29.57 0.39 9.10
CA LEU A 34 28.65 1.16 9.96
C LEU A 34 28.21 0.36 11.19
N LEU A 35 27.99 -0.95 11.03
CA LEU A 35 27.61 -1.84 12.13
C LEU A 35 28.75 -2.04 13.13
N ILE A 36 29.99 -2.09 12.66
CA ILE A 36 31.19 -2.27 13.49
C ILE A 36 31.52 -0.99 14.25
N GLU A 37 31.38 0.20 13.64
CA GLU A 37 31.58 1.49 14.32
C GLU A 37 30.62 1.69 15.52
N GLY A 38 29.42 1.11 15.46
CA GLY A 38 28.46 1.11 16.57
C GLY A 38 28.77 0.13 17.70
N MET A 39 29.71 -0.81 17.53
CA MET A 39 30.09 -1.77 18.56
C MET A 39 31.11 -1.16 19.54
N ARG A 40 30.88 -1.35 20.85
CA ARG A 40 31.79 -0.86 21.91
C ARG A 40 33.23 -1.37 21.69
N ALA A 41 34.20 -0.49 21.90
CA ALA A 41 35.63 -0.80 21.88
C ALA A 41 35.93 -1.97 22.85
N GLY A 42 36.25 -3.15 22.29
CA GLY A 42 36.52 -4.37 23.07
C GLY A 42 35.92 -5.64 22.47
N ASN A 43 34.92 -5.55 21.60
CA ASN A 43 34.36 -6.73 20.93
C ASN A 43 35.32 -7.23 19.83
N THR A 44 35.83 -8.45 19.98
CA THR A 44 36.57 -9.12 18.91
C THR A 44 35.61 -9.70 17.89
N ILE A 45 35.74 -9.30 16.62
CA ILE A 45 34.98 -9.89 15.52
C ILE A 45 35.48 -11.32 15.31
N SER A 46 34.72 -12.30 15.78
CA SER A 46 35.01 -13.70 15.53
C SER A 46 34.55 -14.09 14.13
N ALA A 47 35.50 -14.30 13.22
CA ALA A 47 35.22 -14.74 11.85
C ALA A 47 34.64 -16.17 11.73
N ASN A 48 34.64 -16.94 12.83
CA ASN A 48 34.15 -18.31 12.86
C ASN A 48 32.88 -18.45 13.71
N ASP A 49 32.37 -17.35 14.25
CA ASP A 49 31.14 -17.33 15.02
C ASP A 49 29.95 -17.09 14.07
N PRO A 50 28.98 -18.03 13.98
CA PRO A 50 27.81 -17.88 13.13
C PRO A 50 26.93 -16.67 13.51
N GLU A 51 27.02 -16.17 14.74
CA GLU A 51 26.30 -14.96 15.18
C GLU A 51 27.10 -13.67 14.94
N SER A 52 28.28 -13.77 14.33
CA SER A 52 29.11 -12.60 14.07
C SER A 52 28.46 -11.64 13.07
N PRO A 53 28.67 -10.32 13.21
CA PRO A 53 28.23 -9.34 12.22
C PRO A 53 28.74 -9.63 10.80
N VAL A 54 29.91 -10.27 10.68
CA VAL A 54 30.49 -10.69 9.39
C VAL A 54 29.63 -11.77 8.73
N GLU A 55 29.24 -12.82 9.47
CA GLU A 55 28.40 -13.89 8.91
C GLU A 55 26.98 -13.41 8.58
N HIS A 56 26.41 -12.49 9.38
CA HIS A 56 25.15 -11.84 9.05
C HIS A 56 25.25 -11.06 7.73
N GLU A 57 26.31 -10.27 7.53
CA GLU A 57 26.49 -9.52 6.30
C GLU A 57 26.75 -10.44 5.10
N ARG A 58 27.56 -11.50 5.26
CA ARG A 58 27.75 -12.52 4.23
C ARG A 58 26.43 -13.14 3.79
N THR A 59 25.58 -13.49 4.76
CA THR A 59 24.26 -14.06 4.51
C THR A 59 23.34 -13.07 3.80
N ARG A 60 23.37 -11.79 4.20
CA ARG A 60 22.57 -10.73 3.58
C ARG A 60 23.00 -10.45 2.14
N LEU A 61 24.29 -10.27 1.88
CA LEU A 61 24.83 -10.07 0.52
C LEU A 61 24.54 -11.29 -0.38
N LYS A 62 24.68 -12.52 0.15
CA LYS A 62 24.28 -13.74 -0.56
C LYS A 62 22.79 -13.71 -0.92
N ARG A 63 21.92 -13.31 0.02
CA ARG A 63 20.47 -13.23 -0.19
C ARG A 63 20.13 -12.28 -1.34
N ILE A 64 20.74 -11.10 -1.41
CA ILE A 64 20.53 -10.13 -2.51
C ILE A 64 20.83 -10.79 -3.87
N MET A 65 21.94 -11.50 -4.00
CA MET A 65 22.28 -12.18 -5.27
C MET A 65 21.29 -13.31 -5.59
N VAL A 66 20.87 -14.09 -4.59
CA VAL A 66 19.88 -15.16 -4.75
C VAL A 66 18.52 -14.59 -5.18
N GLU A 67 18.10 -13.45 -4.61
CA GLU A 67 16.86 -12.75 -4.98
C GLU A 67 16.87 -12.27 -6.44
N LEU A 68 18.04 -12.08 -7.05
CA LEU A 68 18.20 -11.76 -8.47
C LEU A 68 18.22 -12.99 -9.40
N GLY A 69 18.15 -14.20 -8.85
CA GLY A 69 18.16 -15.46 -9.59
C GLY A 69 19.50 -16.20 -9.63
N TYR A 70 20.51 -15.72 -8.90
CA TYR A 70 21.81 -16.38 -8.77
C TYR A 70 21.81 -17.38 -7.61
N LEU A 71 21.15 -18.52 -7.80
CA LEU A 71 20.89 -19.47 -6.71
C LEU A 71 22.16 -20.17 -6.17
N ASP A 72 23.26 -20.11 -6.90
CA ASP A 72 24.56 -20.65 -6.49
C ASP A 72 25.51 -19.57 -5.95
N ALA A 73 24.99 -18.36 -5.70
CA ALA A 73 25.80 -17.25 -5.23
C ALA A 73 26.45 -17.53 -3.87
N GLN A 74 27.67 -17.05 -3.71
CA GLN A 74 28.48 -17.23 -2.51
C GLN A 74 29.23 -15.95 -2.17
N VAL A 75 29.49 -15.75 -0.88
CA VAL A 75 30.37 -14.68 -0.39
C VAL A 75 31.49 -15.33 0.38
N ALA A 76 32.67 -15.45 -0.25
CA ALA A 76 33.85 -15.99 0.40
C ALA A 76 34.43 -14.98 1.40
N LEU A 77 35.10 -15.48 2.44
CA LEU A 77 35.75 -14.68 3.46
C LEU A 77 37.24 -15.03 3.46
N ASP A 78 38.07 -14.10 2.98
CA ASP A 78 39.51 -14.26 2.93
C ASP A 78 40.18 -13.45 4.05
N ARG A 79 41.23 -14.01 4.66
CA ARG A 79 42.09 -13.28 5.61
C ARG A 79 43.27 -12.69 4.84
N SER A 80 43.47 -11.39 4.97
CA SER A 80 44.62 -10.66 4.44
C SER A 80 45.52 -10.16 5.57
N SER A 81 46.69 -9.61 5.22
CA SER A 81 47.60 -8.97 6.19
C SER A 81 46.99 -7.72 6.84
N THR A 82 46.00 -7.10 6.21
CA THR A 82 45.38 -5.83 6.64
C THR A 82 43.99 -6.02 7.27
N GLY A 83 43.36 -7.18 7.11
CA GLY A 83 42.04 -7.45 7.66
C GLY A 83 41.30 -8.57 6.94
N LEU A 84 39.97 -8.52 6.97
CA LEU A 84 39.09 -9.50 6.35
C LEU A 84 38.57 -8.96 5.01
N VAL A 85 38.45 -9.83 4.00
CA VAL A 85 37.92 -9.45 2.68
C VAL A 85 36.77 -10.35 2.31
N LEU A 86 35.60 -9.76 2.08
CA LEU A 86 34.42 -10.43 1.54
C LEU A 86 34.48 -10.42 0.01
N ARG A 87 34.35 -11.60 -0.60
CA ARG A 87 34.41 -11.79 -2.06
C ARG A 87 33.14 -12.43 -2.58
N PRO A 88 32.14 -11.64 -3.00
CA PRO A 88 30.94 -12.15 -3.65
C PRO A 88 31.25 -12.78 -5.01
N SER A 89 30.57 -13.88 -5.30
CA SER A 89 30.56 -14.57 -6.57
C SER A 89 29.12 -14.91 -6.93
N LEU A 90 28.73 -14.60 -8.17
CA LEU A 90 27.35 -14.80 -8.64
C LEU A 90 27.04 -16.27 -8.87
N GLY A 91 27.96 -17.03 -9.48
CA GLY A 91 27.63 -18.36 -9.99
C GLY A 91 26.73 -18.27 -11.22
N LYS A 92 25.82 -19.24 -11.39
CA LYS A 92 24.92 -19.31 -12.55
C LYS A 92 23.65 -18.50 -12.33
N LEU A 93 23.19 -17.82 -13.36
CA LEU A 93 21.84 -17.28 -13.42
C LEU A 93 20.88 -18.44 -13.73
N TYR A 94 19.93 -18.69 -12.83
CA TYR A 94 18.92 -19.71 -13.05
C TYR A 94 17.71 -19.13 -13.77
N THR A 95 17.18 -19.90 -14.71
CA THR A 95 15.95 -19.56 -15.44
C THR A 95 14.85 -20.58 -15.21
N VAL A 96 13.59 -20.16 -15.32
CA VAL A 96 12.44 -21.03 -15.11
C VAL A 96 12.25 -21.92 -16.34
N ALA A 97 12.26 -23.24 -16.14
CA ALA A 97 12.03 -24.22 -17.22
C ALA A 97 10.65 -24.88 -17.13
N ALA A 98 10.05 -24.89 -15.94
CA ALA A 98 8.72 -25.45 -15.72
C ALA A 98 8.06 -24.79 -14.50
N VAL A 99 6.73 -24.83 -14.46
CA VAL A 99 5.93 -24.40 -13.32
C VAL A 99 5.00 -25.55 -12.93
N LEU A 100 4.98 -25.91 -11.65
CA LEU A 100 4.13 -26.93 -11.07
C LEU A 100 3.29 -26.33 -9.96
N LEU A 101 2.00 -26.65 -9.96
CA LEU A 101 1.08 -26.23 -8.92
C LEU A 101 0.89 -27.37 -7.92
N LYS A 102 1.02 -27.06 -6.63
CA LYS A 102 0.74 -27.98 -5.53
C LYS A 102 -0.43 -27.46 -4.70
N GLY A 103 -1.36 -28.35 -4.36
CA GLY A 103 -2.51 -28.05 -3.51
C GLY A 103 -3.81 -27.71 -4.26
N VAL A 104 -3.78 -27.76 -5.60
CA VAL A 104 -4.98 -27.69 -6.46
C VAL A 104 -4.84 -28.77 -7.52
N LYS A 105 -5.90 -29.54 -7.77
CA LYS A 105 -5.90 -30.52 -8.87
C LYS A 105 -6.46 -29.91 -10.14
N GLN A 106 -5.91 -30.28 -11.28
CA GLN A 106 -6.39 -29.79 -12.58
C GLN A 106 -7.88 -30.12 -12.82
N GLN A 107 -8.38 -31.27 -12.34
CA GLN A 107 -9.79 -31.64 -12.48
C GLN A 107 -10.73 -30.78 -11.61
N GLU A 108 -10.17 -30.07 -10.62
CA GLU A 108 -10.91 -29.17 -9.75
C GLU A 108 -11.01 -27.76 -10.33
N LEU A 109 -10.36 -27.48 -11.46
CA LEU A 109 -10.38 -26.19 -12.13
C LEU A 109 -11.26 -26.22 -13.39
N ASP A 110 -11.94 -25.11 -13.64
CA ASP A 110 -12.71 -24.92 -14.87
C ASP A 110 -11.74 -24.79 -16.06
N ARG A 111 -12.17 -25.22 -17.25
CA ARG A 111 -11.30 -25.27 -18.45
C ARG A 111 -10.69 -23.93 -18.82
N GLN A 112 -11.48 -22.86 -18.74
CA GLN A 112 -10.99 -21.50 -19.00
C GLN A 112 -9.85 -21.12 -18.04
N VAL A 113 -9.98 -21.44 -16.75
CA VAL A 113 -8.93 -21.18 -15.76
C VAL A 113 -7.65 -21.94 -16.10
N ILE A 114 -7.76 -23.19 -16.58
CA ILE A 114 -6.61 -23.99 -17.01
C ILE A 114 -5.90 -23.33 -18.21
N ASP A 115 -6.65 -22.90 -19.21
CA ASP A 115 -6.09 -22.27 -20.42
C ASP A 115 -5.38 -20.95 -20.07
N GLU A 116 -5.97 -20.15 -19.18
CA GLU A 116 -5.38 -18.90 -18.71
C GLU A 116 -4.14 -19.13 -17.82
N LEU A 117 -4.15 -20.17 -16.99
CA LEU A 117 -2.96 -20.58 -16.22
C LEU A 117 -1.83 -21.03 -17.15
N ALA A 118 -2.13 -21.76 -18.24
CA ALA A 118 -1.13 -22.16 -19.22
C ALA A 118 -0.46 -20.92 -19.86
N SER A 119 -1.25 -19.93 -20.27
CA SER A 119 -0.71 -18.66 -20.79
C SER A 119 0.14 -17.92 -19.76
N ILE A 120 -0.29 -17.88 -18.48
CA ILE A 120 0.53 -17.29 -17.41
C ILE A 120 1.85 -18.05 -17.29
N ILE A 121 1.84 -19.38 -17.30
CA ILE A 121 3.05 -20.20 -17.15
C ILE A 121 4.03 -19.95 -18.30
N ASP A 122 3.54 -19.90 -19.53
CA ASP A 122 4.36 -19.67 -20.73
C ASP A 122 5.10 -18.34 -20.67
N ASP A 123 4.48 -17.28 -20.13
CA ASP A 123 5.13 -15.98 -19.97
C ASP A 123 6.41 -16.06 -19.11
N TYR A 124 6.50 -17.00 -18.17
CA TYR A 124 7.62 -17.11 -17.23
C TYR A 124 8.71 -18.07 -17.69
N ILE A 125 8.46 -18.93 -18.67
CA ILE A 125 9.48 -19.85 -19.17
C ILE A 125 10.67 -19.05 -19.75
N GLY A 126 11.88 -19.41 -19.34
CA GLY A 126 13.12 -18.72 -19.70
C GLY A 126 13.43 -17.45 -18.90
N GLN A 127 12.50 -16.95 -18.08
CA GLN A 127 12.77 -15.79 -17.23
C GLN A 127 13.72 -16.13 -16.07
N PRO A 128 14.49 -15.14 -15.56
CA PRO A 128 15.29 -15.32 -14.35
C PRO A 128 14.45 -15.75 -13.14
N ALA A 129 14.93 -16.76 -12.40
CA ALA A 129 14.31 -17.29 -11.18
C ALA A 129 14.54 -16.35 -9.97
N SER A 130 14.12 -15.09 -10.12
CA SER A 130 14.24 -14.02 -9.13
C SER A 130 13.11 -14.04 -8.11
N ALA A 131 13.28 -13.37 -6.98
CA ALA A 131 12.22 -13.16 -5.99
C ALA A 131 11.02 -12.40 -6.60
N GLN A 132 11.29 -11.37 -7.40
CA GLN A 132 10.24 -10.63 -8.09
C GLN A 132 9.43 -11.52 -9.05
N ALA A 133 10.10 -12.42 -9.77
CA ALA A 133 9.43 -13.38 -10.65
C ALA A 133 8.56 -14.36 -9.84
N ALA A 134 9.05 -14.83 -8.68
CA ALA A 134 8.27 -15.68 -7.77
C ALA A 134 6.99 -14.98 -7.29
N ASP A 135 7.13 -13.74 -6.80
CA ASP A 135 6.00 -12.97 -6.27
C ASP A 135 4.96 -12.68 -7.36
N ASN A 136 5.41 -12.25 -8.55
CA ASN A 136 4.52 -11.97 -9.66
C ASN A 136 3.84 -13.23 -10.20
N LEU A 137 4.57 -14.34 -10.36
CA LEU A 137 4.04 -15.62 -10.81
C LEU A 137 2.99 -16.14 -9.82
N GLY A 138 3.37 -16.20 -8.54
CA GLY A 138 2.49 -16.68 -7.48
C GLY A 138 1.21 -15.85 -7.36
N SER A 139 1.32 -14.52 -7.45
CA SER A 139 0.17 -13.61 -7.38
C SER A 139 -0.76 -13.77 -8.59
N ARG A 140 -0.23 -13.90 -9.81
CA ARG A 140 -1.03 -14.11 -11.03
C ARG A 140 -1.76 -15.45 -10.99
N ILE A 141 -1.07 -16.52 -10.57
CA ILE A 141 -1.68 -17.85 -10.42
C ILE A 141 -2.76 -17.81 -9.33
N LEU A 142 -2.46 -17.24 -8.16
CA LEU A 142 -3.41 -17.14 -7.06
C LEU A 142 -4.67 -16.38 -7.47
N TYR A 143 -4.50 -15.24 -8.15
CA TYR A 143 -5.61 -14.43 -8.64
C TYR A 143 -6.55 -15.26 -9.52
N ARG A 144 -5.97 -16.05 -10.44
CA ARG A 144 -6.74 -16.82 -11.42
C ARG A 144 -7.39 -18.06 -10.80
N VAL A 145 -6.68 -18.77 -9.92
CA VAL A 145 -7.24 -19.90 -9.17
C VAL A 145 -8.39 -19.45 -8.27
N GLY A 146 -8.22 -18.31 -7.60
CA GLY A 146 -9.23 -17.73 -6.71
C GLY A 146 -10.33 -16.95 -7.43
N GLU A 147 -10.47 -17.08 -8.75
CA GLU A 147 -11.50 -16.39 -9.53
C GLU A 147 -12.85 -17.10 -9.43
N ILE A 148 -12.88 -18.43 -9.49
CA ILE A 148 -14.10 -19.25 -9.48
C ILE A 148 -13.99 -20.28 -8.37
N ASP A 149 -15.05 -20.39 -7.55
CA ASP A 149 -15.21 -21.30 -6.42
C ASP A 149 -14.19 -21.18 -5.27
N PHE A 150 -12.93 -20.86 -5.52
CA PHE A 150 -11.85 -20.87 -4.52
C PHE A 150 -11.59 -19.49 -3.90
N ALA A 151 -12.63 -18.87 -3.34
CA ALA A 151 -12.55 -17.50 -2.80
C ALA A 151 -11.49 -17.33 -1.68
N LEU A 152 -11.23 -18.40 -0.94
CA LEU A 152 -10.29 -18.43 0.17
C LEU A 152 -8.92 -19.02 -0.23
N ALA A 153 -8.63 -19.14 -1.53
CA ALA A 153 -7.34 -19.58 -1.99
C ALA A 153 -6.22 -18.68 -1.41
N GLN A 154 -5.13 -19.30 -0.96
CA GLN A 154 -3.95 -18.60 -0.48
C GLN A 154 -2.69 -19.14 -1.14
N LEU A 155 -1.71 -18.27 -1.34
CA LEU A 155 -0.37 -18.62 -1.78
C LEU A 155 0.50 -18.83 -0.54
N SER A 156 0.96 -20.05 -0.31
CA SER A 156 1.85 -20.34 0.83
C SER A 156 3.29 -19.92 0.51
N LYS A 157 3.79 -20.28 -0.68
CA LYS A 157 5.11 -19.87 -1.20
C LYS A 157 5.30 -20.30 -2.66
N VAL A 158 6.29 -19.70 -3.32
CA VAL A 158 6.88 -20.22 -4.57
C VAL A 158 8.29 -20.71 -4.26
N GLU A 159 8.57 -21.96 -4.60
CA GLU A 159 9.88 -22.59 -4.35
C GLU A 159 10.60 -22.88 -5.67
N TRP A 160 11.86 -22.48 -5.77
CA TRP A 160 12.73 -22.76 -6.91
C TRP A 160 13.44 -24.11 -6.72
N ILE A 161 12.96 -25.15 -7.41
CA ILE A 161 13.59 -26.47 -7.38
C ILE A 161 14.60 -26.55 -8.52
N ARG A 162 15.89 -26.73 -8.21
CA ARG A 162 16.93 -26.93 -9.23
C ARG A 162 16.63 -28.20 -10.02
N SER A 163 16.48 -28.08 -11.33
CA SER A 163 16.11 -29.20 -12.23
C SER A 163 17.17 -29.50 -13.29
N GLY A 164 18.30 -28.82 -13.25
CA GLY A 164 19.41 -29.00 -14.19
C GLY A 164 20.42 -27.87 -14.10
N ASN A 165 21.33 -27.82 -15.08
CA ASN A 165 22.39 -26.82 -15.14
C ASN A 165 21.84 -25.42 -15.49
N GLY A 166 21.57 -24.60 -14.47
CA GLY A 166 21.09 -23.22 -14.65
C GLY A 166 19.59 -23.11 -14.94
N VAL A 167 18.82 -24.15 -14.63
CA VAL A 167 17.35 -24.14 -14.77
C VAL A 167 16.67 -24.63 -13.50
N VAL A 168 15.48 -24.09 -13.25
CA VAL A 168 14.61 -24.45 -12.13
C VAL A 168 13.20 -24.82 -12.57
N THR A 169 12.56 -25.66 -11.77
CA THR A 169 11.11 -25.79 -11.74
C THR A 169 10.56 -24.91 -10.63
N ALA A 170 9.61 -24.04 -10.95
CA ALA A 170 8.85 -23.27 -9.98
C ALA A 170 7.77 -24.17 -9.36
N LEU A 171 7.88 -24.49 -8.07
CA LEU A 171 6.81 -25.17 -7.34
C LEU A 171 5.97 -24.13 -6.60
N VAL A 172 4.75 -23.90 -7.08
CA VAL A 172 3.81 -22.94 -6.53
C VAL A 172 2.90 -23.66 -5.54
N HIS A 173 3.05 -23.34 -4.26
CA HIS A 173 2.26 -23.93 -3.18
C HIS A 173 1.01 -23.09 -2.94
N LEU A 174 -0.15 -23.68 -3.23
CA LEU A 174 -1.45 -23.07 -3.02
C LEU A 174 -2.23 -23.85 -1.96
N GLU A 175 -3.00 -23.12 -1.17
CA GLU A 175 -4.03 -23.63 -0.30
C GLU A 175 -5.37 -23.18 -0.87
N ALA A 176 -5.97 -23.97 -1.78
CA ALA A 176 -7.21 -23.57 -2.47
C ALA A 176 -8.39 -23.39 -1.50
N GLY A 177 -8.42 -24.18 -0.42
CA GLY A 177 -9.59 -24.28 0.45
C GLY A 177 -10.77 -24.98 -0.24
N PRO A 178 -11.96 -24.93 0.37
CA PRO A 178 -13.16 -25.52 -0.23
C PRO A 178 -13.69 -24.66 -1.39
N ARG A 179 -14.46 -25.29 -2.27
CA ARG A 179 -15.31 -24.58 -3.21
C ARG A 179 -16.44 -23.89 -2.46
N LEU A 180 -16.60 -22.60 -2.68
CA LEU A 180 -17.58 -21.76 -2.01
C LEU A 180 -18.65 -21.24 -2.97
N ARG A 181 -19.83 -21.01 -2.41
CA ARG A 181 -20.95 -20.34 -3.06
C ARG A 181 -21.18 -18.98 -2.43
N PHE A 182 -21.87 -18.08 -3.11
CA PHE A 182 -22.29 -16.83 -2.49
C PHE A 182 -23.25 -17.11 -1.33
N GLY A 183 -22.96 -16.52 -0.18
CA GLY A 183 -23.78 -16.61 1.01
C GLY A 183 -24.67 -15.37 1.18
N THR A 184 -24.82 -14.95 2.44
CA THR A 184 -25.61 -13.77 2.80
C THR A 184 -24.79 -12.51 2.57
N VAL A 185 -25.46 -11.45 2.10
CA VAL A 185 -24.88 -10.11 2.00
C VAL A 185 -25.49 -9.22 3.07
N THR A 186 -24.66 -8.66 3.94
CA THR A 186 -25.07 -7.70 4.97
C THR A 186 -24.58 -6.29 4.62
N PHE A 187 -25.37 -5.28 4.96
CA PHE A 187 -25.08 -3.88 4.67
C PHE A 187 -24.96 -3.08 5.96
N ASP A 188 -23.96 -2.20 6.02
CA ASP A 188 -23.71 -1.31 7.15
C ASP A 188 -23.29 0.08 6.64
N GLY A 189 -23.49 1.11 7.47
CA GLY A 189 -23.19 2.52 7.15
C GLY A 189 -24.24 3.24 6.30
N LEU A 190 -25.44 2.65 6.15
CA LEU A 190 -26.57 3.26 5.46
C LEU A 190 -27.19 4.37 6.31
N ARG A 191 -27.33 5.58 5.75
CA ARG A 191 -27.97 6.73 6.41
C ARG A 191 -29.19 7.22 5.63
N ARG A 192 -29.04 7.42 4.32
CA ARG A 192 -30.11 7.88 3.42
C ARG A 192 -30.44 6.85 2.35
N LEU A 193 -29.50 5.99 1.98
CA LEU A 193 -29.74 4.92 1.03
C LEU A 193 -30.61 3.83 1.65
N ARG A 194 -31.60 3.34 0.89
CA ARG A 194 -32.44 2.23 1.34
C ARG A 194 -31.77 0.91 0.99
N GLU A 195 -31.72 -0.02 1.94
CA GLU A 195 -31.13 -1.34 1.73
C GLU A 195 -31.75 -2.08 0.53
N SER A 196 -33.06 -1.91 0.29
CA SER A 196 -33.75 -2.51 -0.85
C SER A 196 -33.29 -2.00 -2.22
N GLU A 197 -32.81 -0.76 -2.31
CA GLU A 197 -32.24 -0.19 -3.55
C GLU A 197 -30.87 -0.79 -3.82
N ILE A 198 -30.07 -0.96 -2.77
CA ILE A 198 -28.72 -1.50 -2.83
C ILE A 198 -28.73 -2.99 -3.16
N LYS A 199 -29.65 -3.76 -2.56
CA LYS A 199 -29.83 -5.19 -2.84
C LYS A 199 -30.08 -5.49 -4.32
N ARG A 200 -30.69 -4.57 -5.07
CA ARG A 200 -30.93 -4.72 -6.52
C ARG A 200 -29.66 -4.62 -7.37
N LEU A 201 -28.58 -4.08 -6.81
CA LEU A 201 -27.31 -3.92 -7.50
C LEU A 201 -26.43 -5.18 -7.44
N ILE A 202 -26.76 -6.14 -6.55
CA ILE A 202 -26.01 -7.39 -6.39
C ILE A 202 -26.17 -8.25 -7.66
N PRO A 203 -25.08 -8.60 -8.37
CA PRO A 203 -25.13 -9.34 -9.63
C PRO A 203 -25.20 -10.87 -9.47
N PHE A 204 -25.39 -11.36 -8.25
CA PHE A 204 -25.45 -12.79 -7.91
C PHE A 204 -26.57 -13.08 -6.92
N ARG A 205 -26.92 -14.36 -6.79
CA ARG A 205 -27.89 -14.86 -5.81
C ARG A 205 -27.21 -15.73 -4.74
N PRO A 206 -27.72 -15.77 -3.50
CA PRO A 206 -27.27 -16.75 -2.53
C PRO A 206 -27.38 -18.18 -3.07
N GLY A 207 -26.36 -19.00 -2.83
CA GLY A 207 -26.23 -20.38 -3.34
C GLY A 207 -25.60 -20.50 -4.73
N GLU A 208 -25.46 -19.40 -5.47
CA GLU A 208 -24.75 -19.37 -6.74
C GLU A 208 -23.25 -19.64 -6.54
N ARG A 209 -22.56 -20.18 -7.56
CA ARG A 209 -21.10 -20.38 -7.49
C ARG A 209 -20.41 -19.04 -7.22
N TYR A 210 -19.38 -19.06 -6.38
CA TYR A 210 -18.58 -17.88 -6.16
C TYR A 210 -17.81 -17.52 -7.42
N GLU A 211 -17.88 -16.26 -7.81
CA GLU A 211 -17.08 -15.68 -8.88
C GLU A 211 -16.57 -14.30 -8.45
N ARG A 212 -15.24 -14.12 -8.42
CA ARG A 212 -14.61 -12.86 -8.01
C ARG A 212 -15.09 -11.68 -8.85
N GLY A 213 -15.25 -11.88 -10.16
CA GLY A 213 -15.75 -10.86 -11.08
C GLY A 213 -17.09 -10.26 -10.65
N LYS A 214 -18.00 -11.06 -10.10
CA LYS A 214 -19.30 -10.60 -9.60
C LYS A 214 -19.19 -9.76 -8.33
N VAL A 215 -18.19 -10.02 -7.48
CA VAL A 215 -17.91 -9.18 -6.31
C VAL A 215 -17.36 -7.81 -6.74
N GLU A 216 -16.47 -7.79 -7.72
CA GLU A 216 -15.93 -6.54 -8.25
C GLU A 216 -16.99 -5.75 -9.02
N GLU A 217 -17.83 -6.41 -9.82
CA GLU A 217 -18.98 -5.77 -10.46
C GLU A 217 -19.94 -5.16 -9.43
N MET A 218 -20.23 -5.87 -8.33
CA MET A 218 -21.02 -5.31 -7.23
C MET A 218 -20.34 -4.06 -6.66
N ARG A 219 -19.02 -4.10 -6.43
CA ARG A 219 -18.25 -2.96 -5.92
C ARG A 219 -18.35 -1.75 -6.85
N GLU A 220 -18.23 -1.96 -8.16
CA GLU A 220 -18.33 -0.91 -9.17
C GLU A 220 -19.72 -0.30 -9.23
N ARG A 221 -20.77 -1.12 -9.26
CA ARG A 221 -22.17 -0.65 -9.23
C ARG A 221 -22.47 0.18 -7.99
N LEU A 222 -21.94 -0.21 -6.82
CA LEU A 222 -22.10 0.55 -5.58
C LEU A 222 -21.34 1.88 -5.59
N LYS A 223 -20.10 1.89 -6.11
CA LYS A 223 -19.30 3.12 -6.25
C LYS A 223 -19.91 4.12 -7.24
N ALA A 224 -20.65 3.64 -8.24
CA ALA A 224 -21.32 4.49 -9.22
C ALA A 224 -22.50 5.31 -8.62
N LEU A 225 -22.95 5.02 -7.40
CA LEU A 225 -24.00 5.78 -6.74
C LEU A 225 -23.52 7.17 -6.34
N SER A 226 -24.26 8.21 -6.73
CA SER A 226 -23.94 9.62 -6.45
C SER A 226 -23.84 9.98 -4.97
N ASN A 227 -24.40 9.15 -4.09
CA ASN A 227 -24.45 9.38 -2.64
C ASN A 227 -23.39 8.56 -1.89
N VAL A 228 -22.58 7.76 -2.58
CA VAL A 228 -21.54 6.92 -2.00
C VAL A 228 -20.17 7.56 -2.22
N ASP A 229 -19.36 7.56 -1.17
CA ASP A 229 -17.99 8.06 -1.16
C ASP A 229 -16.96 6.93 -1.13
N ALA A 230 -17.19 5.92 -0.29
CA ALA A 230 -16.36 4.72 -0.20
C ALA A 230 -17.18 3.44 -0.05
N VAL A 231 -16.65 2.35 -0.60
CA VAL A 231 -17.21 0.99 -0.51
C VAL A 231 -16.11 0.06 -0.01
N ASN A 232 -16.36 -0.59 1.12
CA ASN A 232 -15.50 -1.64 1.66
C ASN A 232 -16.30 -2.95 1.73
N ILE A 233 -15.75 -4.03 1.16
CA ILE A 233 -16.38 -5.35 1.13
C ILE A 233 -15.47 -6.28 1.90
N GLY A 234 -15.94 -6.72 3.07
CA GLY A 234 -15.34 -7.80 3.83
C GLY A 234 -15.92 -9.15 3.41
N THR A 235 -15.12 -10.19 3.50
CA THR A 235 -15.53 -11.57 3.25
C THR A 235 -15.43 -12.38 4.54
N ALA A 236 -16.45 -13.16 4.86
CA ALA A 236 -16.43 -14.10 5.96
C ALA A 236 -16.90 -15.48 5.49
N ARG A 237 -16.39 -16.54 6.10
CA ARG A 237 -16.89 -17.89 5.83
C ARG A 237 -18.25 -18.04 6.50
N GLY A 238 -19.28 -18.32 5.71
CA GLY A 238 -20.61 -18.65 6.19
C GLY A 238 -20.76 -20.14 6.52
N ASN A 239 -22.00 -20.53 6.82
CA ASN A 239 -22.36 -21.93 7.02
C ASN A 239 -22.42 -22.67 5.66
N ASP A 240 -22.36 -24.00 5.66
CA ASP A 240 -22.62 -24.83 4.47
C ASP A 240 -21.81 -24.49 3.19
N ALA A 241 -20.53 -24.16 3.37
CA ALA A 241 -19.61 -23.81 2.27
C ALA A 241 -20.07 -22.56 1.47
N THR A 242 -20.62 -21.56 2.16
CA THR A 242 -20.86 -20.23 1.60
C THR A 242 -19.78 -19.22 1.98
N LEU A 243 -19.67 -18.17 1.17
CA LEU A 243 -18.92 -16.95 1.45
C LEU A 243 -19.91 -15.81 1.69
N ASP A 244 -20.01 -15.38 2.94
CA ASP A 244 -20.83 -14.23 3.32
C ASP A 244 -20.05 -12.93 3.06
N LEU A 245 -20.75 -11.90 2.63
CA LEU A 245 -20.18 -10.61 2.27
C LEU A 245 -20.71 -9.52 3.20
N ALA A 246 -19.80 -8.79 3.85
CA ALA A 246 -20.12 -7.65 4.69
C ALA A 246 -19.77 -6.36 3.95
N VAL A 247 -20.79 -5.65 3.47
CA VAL A 247 -20.64 -4.43 2.67
C VAL A 247 -20.80 -3.21 3.58
N ARG A 248 -19.71 -2.48 3.79
CA ARG A 248 -19.69 -1.19 4.50
C ARG A 248 -19.65 -0.04 3.51
N LEU A 249 -20.65 0.83 3.60
CA LEU A 249 -20.81 1.99 2.74
C LEU A 249 -20.55 3.26 3.54
N GLN A 250 -19.75 4.16 2.97
CA GLN A 250 -19.62 5.52 3.48
C GLN A 250 -20.39 6.45 2.56
N GLU A 251 -21.47 7.05 3.07
CA GLU A 251 -22.24 8.03 2.30
C GLU A 251 -21.53 9.39 2.26
N ARG A 252 -21.53 10.00 1.08
CA ARG A 252 -21.03 11.37 0.86
C ARG A 252 -21.85 12.33 1.71
N PRO A 253 -21.26 13.19 2.56
CA PRO A 253 -22.04 14.16 3.33
C PRO A 253 -22.96 14.95 2.38
N ALA A 254 -24.22 15.18 2.79
CA ALA A 254 -25.01 16.21 2.12
C ALA A 254 -24.17 17.48 2.19
N ASN A 255 -23.84 18.08 1.06
CA ASN A 255 -23.28 19.43 1.08
C ASN A 255 -24.50 20.35 1.17
N PRO A 256 -24.92 20.85 2.36
CA PRO A 256 -25.77 22.01 2.36
C PRO A 256 -24.91 23.08 1.73
N SER A 257 -25.19 23.42 0.47
CA SER A 257 -24.61 24.61 -0.13
C SER A 257 -24.88 25.76 0.83
N LEU A 258 -23.86 26.16 1.60
CA LEU A 258 -23.91 27.38 2.38
C LEU A 258 -24.35 28.47 1.42
N PRO A 259 -25.31 29.34 1.78
CA PRO A 259 -25.74 30.41 0.92
C PRO A 259 -24.50 31.17 0.43
N GLN A 260 -24.15 31.03 -0.85
CA GLN A 260 -23.09 31.84 -1.43
C GLN A 260 -23.56 33.29 -1.32
N PRO A 261 -22.76 34.22 -0.79
CA PRO A 261 -23.15 35.61 -0.68
C PRO A 261 -23.32 36.19 -2.08
N GLN A 262 -24.53 36.14 -2.62
CA GLN A 262 -24.89 36.88 -3.81
C GLN A 262 -25.04 38.36 -3.41
N GLY A 263 -24.06 39.17 -3.81
CA GLY A 263 -24.10 40.62 -3.68
C GLY A 263 -22.93 41.20 -2.88
N THR A 264 -22.17 42.05 -3.56
CA THR A 264 -21.04 42.85 -3.02
C THR A 264 -21.43 43.75 -1.85
N PHE A 265 -22.68 44.23 -1.80
CA PHE A 265 -23.15 45.21 -0.82
C PHE A 265 -23.21 44.70 0.63
N GLY A 266 -23.52 43.42 0.84
CA GLY A 266 -23.58 42.83 2.20
C GLY A 266 -22.19 42.67 2.83
N LEU A 267 -21.19 42.27 2.04
CA LEU A 267 -19.81 42.13 2.50
C LEU A 267 -19.15 43.49 2.75
N VAL A 268 -19.37 44.47 1.86
CA VAL A 268 -18.77 45.81 1.99
C VAL A 268 -19.32 46.55 3.21
N SER A 269 -20.64 46.51 3.45
CA SER A 269 -21.23 47.16 4.63
C SER A 269 -20.77 46.52 5.94
N GLY A 270 -20.68 45.19 6.02
CA GLY A 270 -20.20 44.48 7.21
C GLY A 270 -18.71 44.71 7.51
N VAL A 271 -17.86 44.80 6.50
CA VAL A 271 -16.43 45.13 6.71
C VAL A 271 -16.26 46.60 7.12
N ALA A 272 -17.04 47.52 6.54
CA ALA A 272 -16.97 48.95 6.87
C ALA A 272 -17.38 49.24 8.32
N THR A 273 -18.38 48.53 8.86
CA THR A 273 -18.78 48.69 10.28
C THR A 273 -17.69 48.26 11.23
N LEU A 274 -17.08 47.10 11.00
CA LEU A 274 -15.98 46.60 11.82
C LEU A 274 -14.76 47.53 11.78
N THR A 275 -14.41 48.00 10.59
CA THR A 275 -13.28 48.92 10.40
C THR A 275 -13.50 50.23 11.12
N GLY A 276 -14.70 50.81 11.00
CA GLY A 276 -14.99 52.06 11.69
C GLY A 276 -15.14 51.91 13.20
N LEU A 277 -15.63 50.77 13.71
CA LEU A 277 -15.62 50.48 15.15
C LEU A 277 -14.18 50.42 15.69
N ALA A 278 -13.28 49.76 14.96
CA ALA A 278 -11.87 49.69 15.33
C ALA A 278 -11.22 51.08 15.34
N ILE A 279 -11.51 51.94 14.34
CA ILE A 279 -11.02 53.32 14.32
C ILE A 279 -11.52 54.11 15.52
N ILE A 280 -12.81 53.98 15.87
CA ILE A 280 -13.39 54.64 17.05
C ILE A 280 -12.69 54.15 18.33
N GLN A 281 -12.49 52.84 18.48
CA GLN A 281 -11.88 52.24 19.67
C GLN A 281 -10.40 52.63 19.83
N ILE A 282 -9.64 52.69 18.73
CA ILE A 282 -8.25 53.16 18.75
C ILE A 282 -8.21 54.65 19.09
N ALA A 283 -9.05 55.47 18.46
CA ALA A 283 -9.09 56.91 18.70
C ALA A 283 -9.48 57.28 20.14
N THR A 284 -10.43 56.56 20.74
CA THR A 284 -10.78 56.75 22.15
C THR A 284 -9.66 56.32 23.09
N SER A 285 -8.97 55.21 22.80
CA SER A 285 -7.80 54.77 23.57
C SER A 285 -6.63 55.76 23.50
N ALA A 286 -6.53 56.52 22.41
CA ALA A 286 -5.53 57.57 22.21
C ALA A 286 -5.94 58.95 22.80
N GLY A 287 -7.06 59.04 23.52
CA GLY A 287 -7.49 60.25 24.21
C GLY A 287 -8.17 61.31 23.33
N ILE A 288 -8.60 60.96 22.11
CA ILE A 288 -9.31 61.88 21.22
C ILE A 288 -10.73 62.13 21.77
N SER A 289 -11.12 63.40 21.88
CA SER A 289 -12.42 63.75 22.45
C SER A 289 -13.58 63.27 21.55
N PRO A 290 -14.68 62.78 22.15
CA PRO A 290 -15.79 62.17 21.42
C PRO A 290 -16.48 63.12 20.44
N ASN A 291 -16.38 64.45 20.65
CA ASN A 291 -16.93 65.44 19.72
C ASN A 291 -16.22 65.45 18.36
N ARG A 292 -14.93 65.11 18.28
CA ARG A 292 -14.20 65.02 17.01
C ARG A 292 -14.46 63.73 16.24
N LEU A 293 -14.98 62.70 16.91
CA LEU A 293 -15.28 61.38 16.32
C LEU A 293 -16.73 61.26 15.81
N ARG A 294 -17.57 62.27 16.06
CA ARG A 294 -18.97 62.32 15.63
C ARG A 294 -19.19 61.94 14.15
N PRO A 295 -18.47 62.49 13.15
CA PRO A 295 -18.73 62.15 11.76
C PRO A 295 -18.45 60.67 11.45
N VAL A 296 -17.39 60.10 12.04
CA VAL A 296 -17.06 58.67 11.88
C VAL A 296 -18.11 57.79 12.56
N MET A 297 -18.54 58.15 13.77
CA MET A 297 -19.60 57.43 14.49
C MET A 297 -20.94 57.42 13.72
N TRP A 298 -21.32 58.54 13.10
CA TRP A 298 -22.54 58.60 12.29
C TRP A 298 -22.42 57.71 11.04
N MET A 299 -21.27 57.74 10.36
CA MET A 299 -21.02 56.90 9.19
C MET A 299 -21.03 55.41 9.52
N THR A 300 -20.40 55.00 10.62
CA THR A 300 -20.40 53.59 11.07
C THR A 300 -21.79 53.12 11.45
N THR A 301 -22.56 53.98 12.11
CA THR A 301 -23.94 53.65 12.52
C THR A 301 -24.85 53.51 11.30
N ALA A 302 -24.70 54.37 10.29
CA ALA A 302 -25.41 54.24 9.03
C ALA A 302 -25.07 52.93 8.31
N CYS A 303 -23.79 52.57 8.22
CA CYS A 303 -23.37 51.27 7.66
C CYS A 303 -23.95 50.09 8.46
N ALA A 304 -23.98 50.17 9.79
CA ALA A 304 -24.53 49.11 10.65
C ALA A 304 -26.04 48.93 10.44
N LEU A 305 -26.79 50.03 10.32
CA LEU A 305 -28.22 49.99 10.03
C LEU A 305 -28.50 49.42 8.64
N THR A 306 -27.71 49.78 7.62
CA THR A 306 -27.87 49.19 6.28
C THR A 306 -27.59 47.69 6.27
N PHE A 307 -26.56 47.24 6.99
CA PHE A 307 -26.25 45.82 7.12
C PHE A 307 -27.36 45.06 7.86
N ALA A 308 -27.85 45.61 8.97
CA ALA A 308 -28.96 45.02 9.73
C ALA A 308 -30.26 44.97 8.90
N GLY A 309 -30.60 46.02 8.17
CA GLY A 309 -31.76 46.05 7.27
C GLY A 309 -31.67 45.01 6.15
N LEU A 310 -30.50 44.89 5.51
CA LEU A 310 -30.26 43.86 4.50
C LEU A 310 -30.33 42.44 5.10
N ALA A 311 -29.83 42.24 6.31
CA ALA A 311 -29.90 40.96 7.01
C ALA A 311 -31.36 40.58 7.35
N ILE A 312 -32.16 41.52 7.85
CA ILE A 312 -33.58 41.30 8.17
C ILE A 312 -34.39 41.03 6.90
N HIS A 313 -34.19 41.80 5.83
CA HIS A 313 -34.88 41.56 4.56
C HIS A 313 -34.55 40.17 3.98
N ARG A 314 -33.29 39.72 4.11
CA ARG A 314 -32.87 38.37 3.71
C ARG A 314 -33.51 37.28 4.57
N LEU A 315 -33.62 37.49 5.88
CA LEU A 315 -34.27 36.54 6.79
C LEU A 315 -35.77 36.39 6.47
N ALA A 316 -36.43 37.49 6.09
CA ALA A 316 -37.85 37.50 5.71
C ALA A 316 -38.13 36.82 4.36
N HIS A 317 -37.18 36.84 3.42
CA HIS A 317 -37.29 36.12 2.14
C HIS A 317 -36.93 34.63 2.22
N PHE A 318 -36.37 34.20 3.34
CA PHE A 318 -35.93 32.82 3.58
C PHE A 318 -36.98 31.97 4.31
N LEU A 319 -37.89 32.60 5.06
CA LEU A 319 -39.08 31.97 5.66
C LEU A 319 -40.20 31.83 4.62
#